data_AF-A0A9D2ALS2-F1
#
_entry.id   AF-A0A9D2ALS2-F1
#
_cell.length_a   1.000
_cell.length_b   1.000
_cell.length_c   1.000
_cell.angle_alpha   90.00
_cell.angle_beta   90.00
_cell.angle_gamma   90.00
#
_symmetry.space_group_name_H-M   'P 1'
#
loop_
_entity.id
_entity.type
_entity.pdbx_description
1 polymer ?
#
loop_
_entity_poly.entity_id
_entity_poly.type
_entity_poly.pdbx_seq_one_letter_code
_entity_poly.pdbx_strand_id
1 'polypeptide(L)'
;GNSVHNRAKAMAAAGSDARMNGCDMPVVINSGSGNQGMTASLPVIVYGEDMKVSRETLIRALVVSNLVTIHLKSGIGTLSAYCGAISAGCGAGAGITYLYGGRFKEIAHTIVNALAINSGVVCDGAKASCAAKIASAVEAGTLGMKMYQFGSEFYGGDGIVASGIEETIENVAQLARDGMRETDKKIIDIMIHNHGKETHRE
;
A
#
# COMPACT_ATOMS: atom_id res chain seq x y z
N GLY A 1 6.65 4.37 -20.14
CA GLY A 1 5.58 4.85 -21.06
C GLY A 1 4.52 5.60 -20.28
N ASN A 2 3.77 6.50 -20.94
CA ASN A 2 2.92 7.52 -20.28
C ASN A 2 1.49 7.07 -19.93
N SER A 3 1.25 5.76 -19.76
CA SER A 3 -0.08 5.26 -19.38
C SER A 3 -0.52 5.77 -18.00
N VAL A 4 -1.82 5.91 -17.77
CA VAL A 4 -2.39 6.28 -16.45
C VAL A 4 -1.85 5.43 -15.31
N HIS A 5 -1.74 4.11 -15.56
CA HIS A 5 -1.18 3.15 -14.62
C HIS A 5 0.29 3.46 -14.25
N ASN A 6 1.13 3.82 -15.22
CA ASN A 6 2.52 4.20 -14.94
C ASN A 6 2.62 5.55 -14.24
N ARG A 7 1.80 6.53 -14.64
CA ARG A 7 1.75 7.86 -13.98
C ARG A 7 1.34 7.73 -12.52
N ALA A 8 0.33 6.90 -12.22
CA ALA A 8 -0.16 6.68 -10.86
C ALA A 8 0.94 6.16 -9.92
N LYS A 9 1.72 5.17 -10.37
CA LYS A 9 2.89 4.65 -9.64
C LYS A 9 3.98 5.71 -9.52
N ALA A 10 4.33 6.34 -10.62
CA ALA A 10 5.42 7.31 -10.69
C ALA A 10 5.18 8.52 -9.77
N MET A 11 3.96 9.07 -9.75
CA MET A 11 3.62 10.22 -8.91
C MET A 11 3.76 9.92 -7.42
N ALA A 12 3.24 8.78 -6.97
CA ALA A 12 3.35 8.37 -5.56
C ALA A 12 4.80 8.04 -5.17
N ALA A 13 5.53 7.33 -6.05
CA ALA A 13 6.92 6.97 -5.81
C ALA A 13 7.85 8.19 -5.79
N ALA A 14 7.69 9.12 -6.75
CA ALA A 14 8.50 10.34 -6.83
C ALA A 14 8.27 11.27 -5.63
N GLY A 15 7.03 11.42 -5.17
CA GLY A 15 6.73 12.19 -3.96
C GLY A 15 7.40 11.59 -2.71
N SER A 16 7.37 10.25 -2.59
CA SER A 16 8.12 9.57 -1.54
C SER A 16 9.63 9.74 -1.68
N ASP A 17 10.18 9.58 -2.87
CA ASP A 17 11.63 9.72 -3.10
C ASP A 17 12.11 11.12 -2.72
N ALA A 18 11.42 12.17 -3.20
CA ALA A 18 11.72 13.54 -2.83
C ALA A 18 11.71 13.74 -1.30
N ARG A 19 10.68 13.21 -0.61
CA ARG A 19 10.56 13.31 0.85
C ARG A 19 11.67 12.55 1.59
N MET A 20 12.03 11.35 1.13
CA MET A 20 13.11 10.56 1.74
C MET A 20 14.49 11.19 1.53
N ASN A 21 14.62 12.10 0.57
CA ASN A 21 15.81 12.90 0.34
C ASN A 21 15.74 14.33 0.95
N GLY A 22 14.79 14.58 1.86
CA GLY A 22 14.72 15.84 2.61
C GLY A 22 13.95 16.96 1.93
N CYS A 23 13.00 16.65 1.03
CA CYS A 23 12.08 17.66 0.53
C CYS A 23 11.13 18.17 1.62
N ASP A 24 11.06 19.50 1.78
CA ASP A 24 10.33 20.17 2.86
C ASP A 24 8.83 20.37 2.60
N MET A 25 8.33 19.90 1.46
CA MET A 25 6.92 20.08 1.09
C MET A 25 5.99 19.34 2.06
N PRO A 26 4.85 19.95 2.46
CA PRO A 26 3.90 19.32 3.34
C PRO A 26 3.26 18.09 2.68
N VAL A 27 2.92 17.10 3.50
CA VAL A 27 2.23 15.88 3.06
C VAL A 27 1.10 15.56 4.02
N VAL A 28 -0.05 15.16 3.46
CA VAL A 28 -1.16 14.64 4.26
C VAL A 28 -0.80 13.23 4.72
N ILE A 29 -0.98 12.96 6.01
CA ILE A 29 -0.72 11.64 6.58
C ILE A 29 -1.96 10.75 6.50
N ASN A 30 -1.75 9.45 6.27
CA ASN A 30 -2.76 8.42 6.55
C ASN A 30 -2.12 7.43 7.54
N SER A 31 -2.86 7.05 8.59
CA SER A 31 -2.40 6.10 9.61
C SER A 31 -1.00 6.43 10.15
N GLY A 32 -0.75 7.71 10.43
CA GLY A 32 0.51 8.22 10.98
C GLY A 32 1.67 8.37 10.00
N SER A 33 1.47 8.15 8.69
CA SER A 33 2.55 8.20 7.70
C SER A 33 2.21 9.03 6.46
N GLY A 34 3.10 9.94 6.09
CA GLY A 34 3.00 10.69 4.82
C GLY A 34 3.18 9.81 3.58
N ASN A 35 4.00 8.76 3.67
CA ASN A 35 4.19 7.81 2.56
C ASN A 35 2.89 7.01 2.31
N GLN A 36 2.17 6.64 3.37
CA GLN A 36 0.84 6.04 3.24
C GLN A 36 -0.17 7.04 2.67
N GLY A 37 -0.16 8.29 3.13
CA GLY A 37 -1.05 9.32 2.61
C GLY A 37 -0.86 9.58 1.10
N MET A 38 0.39 9.71 0.63
CA MET A 38 0.70 9.82 -0.80
C MET A 38 0.24 8.59 -1.58
N THR A 39 0.50 7.40 -1.05
CA THR A 39 0.15 6.14 -1.71
C THR A 39 -1.36 5.96 -1.81
N ALA A 40 -2.13 6.32 -0.78
CA ALA A 40 -3.59 6.21 -0.79
C ALA A 40 -4.26 7.28 -1.67
N SER A 41 -3.64 8.46 -1.84
CA SER A 41 -4.29 9.59 -2.52
C SER A 41 -3.86 9.79 -3.97
N LEU A 42 -2.56 9.88 -4.25
CA LEU A 42 -2.05 10.28 -5.56
C LEU A 42 -2.47 9.35 -6.70
N PRO A 43 -2.45 8.02 -6.55
CA PRO A 43 -2.93 7.13 -7.61
C PRO A 43 -4.41 7.35 -7.94
N VAL A 44 -5.25 7.54 -6.92
CA VAL A 44 -6.70 7.78 -7.08
C VAL A 44 -6.94 9.11 -7.78
N ILE A 45 -6.18 10.16 -7.43
CA ILE A 45 -6.23 11.47 -8.10
C ILE A 45 -5.87 11.34 -9.58
N VAL A 46 -4.74 10.68 -9.88
CA VAL A 46 -4.27 10.49 -11.26
C VAL A 46 -5.32 9.76 -12.11
N TYR A 47 -5.95 8.71 -11.59
CA TYR A 47 -7.02 8.01 -12.29
C TYR A 47 -8.29 8.86 -12.42
N GLY A 48 -8.68 9.59 -11.36
CA GLY A 48 -9.86 10.45 -11.39
C GLY A 48 -9.74 11.58 -12.41
N GLU A 49 -8.56 12.20 -12.52
CA GLU A 49 -8.26 13.23 -13.52
C GLU A 49 -8.25 12.67 -14.94
N ASP A 50 -7.62 11.51 -15.14
CA ASP A 50 -7.59 10.83 -16.44
C ASP A 50 -9.00 10.47 -16.94
N MET A 51 -9.85 9.99 -16.04
CA MET A 51 -11.26 9.66 -16.30
C MET A 51 -12.18 10.89 -16.34
N LYS A 52 -11.69 12.08 -16.00
CA LYS A 52 -12.45 13.34 -15.93
C LYS A 52 -13.71 13.21 -15.05
N VAL A 53 -13.61 12.52 -13.92
CA VAL A 53 -14.75 12.36 -13.00
C VAL A 53 -15.10 13.67 -12.31
N SER A 54 -16.32 13.76 -11.77
CA SER A 54 -16.71 14.92 -10.97
C SER A 54 -15.86 15.03 -9.70
N ARG A 55 -15.72 16.25 -9.17
CA ARG A 55 -15.04 16.50 -7.89
C ARG A 55 -15.66 15.68 -6.75
N GLU A 56 -16.98 15.55 -6.72
CA GLU A 56 -17.67 14.74 -5.71
C GLU A 56 -17.28 13.26 -5.81
N THR A 57 -17.26 12.70 -7.02
CA THR A 57 -16.84 11.32 -7.28
C THR A 57 -15.40 11.08 -6.82
N LEU A 58 -14.49 12.00 -7.15
CA LEU A 58 -13.09 11.92 -6.72
C LEU A 58 -12.96 11.94 -5.19
N ILE A 59 -13.68 12.85 -4.52
CA ILE A 59 -13.66 12.92 -3.04
C ILE A 59 -14.19 11.61 -2.43
N ARG A 60 -15.27 11.04 -2.96
CA ARG A 60 -15.81 9.75 -2.48
C ARG A 60 -14.82 8.61 -2.68
N ALA A 61 -14.14 8.55 -3.83
CA ALA A 61 -13.09 7.55 -4.10
C ALA A 61 -11.91 7.69 -3.13
N LEU A 62 -11.49 8.93 -2.84
CA LEU A 62 -10.45 9.21 -1.85
C LEU A 62 -10.87 8.79 -0.44
N VAL A 63 -12.13 9.02 -0.05
CA VAL A 63 -12.66 8.55 1.25
C VAL A 63 -12.59 7.03 1.33
N VAL A 64 -13.05 6.31 0.30
CA VAL A 64 -12.94 4.83 0.24
C VAL A 64 -11.50 4.39 0.41
N SER A 65 -10.58 4.99 -0.34
CA SER A 65 -9.16 4.64 -0.29
C SER A 65 -8.54 4.84 1.08
N ASN A 66 -8.82 5.99 1.71
CA ASN A 66 -8.28 6.33 3.02
C ASN A 66 -8.86 5.43 4.12
N LEU A 67 -10.17 5.17 4.10
CA LEU A 67 -10.83 4.31 5.09
C LEU A 67 -10.38 2.85 4.97
N VAL A 68 -10.22 2.32 3.76
CA VAL A 68 -9.65 0.98 3.56
C VAL A 68 -8.23 0.91 4.09
N THR A 69 -7.40 1.93 3.81
CA THR A 69 -6.02 1.98 4.33
C THR A 69 -5.99 1.95 5.86
N ILE A 70 -6.85 2.76 6.50
CA ILE A 70 -7.00 2.81 7.96
C ILE A 70 -7.48 1.46 8.50
N HIS A 71 -8.47 0.85 7.87
CA HIS A 71 -9.02 -0.46 8.28
C HIS A 71 -7.93 -1.54 8.27
N LEU A 72 -7.21 -1.67 7.15
CA LEU A 72 -6.10 -2.61 7.01
C LEU A 72 -4.98 -2.36 8.04
N LYS A 73 -4.69 -1.10 8.35
CA LYS A 73 -3.62 -0.76 9.29
C LYS A 73 -4.03 -0.90 10.76
N SER A 74 -5.31 -0.75 11.07
CA SER A 74 -5.83 -0.76 12.46
C SER A 74 -5.54 -2.09 13.15
N GLY A 75 -5.67 -3.20 12.41
CA GLY A 75 -5.28 -4.52 12.89
C GLY A 75 -3.77 -4.66 13.11
N ILE A 76 -2.90 -3.95 12.40
CA ILE A 76 -1.44 -4.18 12.47
C ILE A 76 -0.79 -3.51 13.71
N GLY A 77 -1.43 -2.50 14.30
CA GLY A 77 -0.86 -1.70 15.39
C GLY A 77 0.01 -0.54 14.92
N THR A 78 0.62 0.22 15.84
CA THR A 78 1.32 1.47 15.52
C THR A 78 2.75 1.26 15.00
N LEU A 79 3.45 0.22 15.46
CA LEU A 79 4.81 -0.14 15.05
C LEU A 79 4.83 -1.61 14.61
N SER A 80 5.39 -1.87 13.42
CA SER A 80 5.51 -3.21 12.86
C SER A 80 6.57 -3.19 11.74
N ALA A 81 7.24 -4.32 11.55
CA ALA A 81 8.10 -4.57 10.39
C ALA A 81 7.28 -4.79 9.09
N TYR A 82 5.96 -4.70 9.11
CA TYR A 82 5.14 -4.67 7.90
C TYR A 82 5.14 -3.26 7.27
N CYS A 83 5.37 -3.18 5.96
CA CYS A 83 5.33 -1.91 5.25
C CYS A 83 3.89 -1.39 5.10
N GLY A 84 3.52 -0.35 5.86
CA GLY A 84 2.18 0.27 5.76
C GLY A 84 1.83 0.83 4.37
N ALA A 85 2.82 1.06 3.50
CA ALA A 85 2.55 1.41 2.11
C ALA A 85 1.79 0.32 1.35
N ILE A 86 1.87 -0.95 1.78
CA ILE A 86 1.10 -2.04 1.18
C ILE A 86 -0.39 -1.86 1.46
N SER A 87 -0.77 -1.58 2.72
CA SER A 87 -2.14 -1.25 3.09
C SER A 87 -2.66 -0.05 2.29
N ALA A 88 -1.82 0.97 2.12
CA ALA A 88 -2.16 2.15 1.33
C ALA A 88 -2.30 1.86 -0.18
N GLY A 89 -1.49 0.97 -0.74
CA GLY A 89 -1.61 0.51 -2.12
C GLY A 89 -2.89 -0.29 -2.36
N CYS A 90 -3.29 -1.14 -1.39
CA CYS A 90 -4.58 -1.81 -1.40
C CYS A 90 -5.73 -0.78 -1.35
N GLY A 91 -5.63 0.21 -0.48
CA GLY A 91 -6.57 1.33 -0.43
C GLY A 91 -6.64 2.11 -1.74
N ALA A 92 -5.50 2.36 -2.39
CA ALA A 92 -5.46 3.02 -3.70
C ALA A 92 -6.18 2.18 -4.76
N GLY A 93 -5.95 0.85 -4.78
CA GLY A 93 -6.69 -0.10 -5.59
C GLY A 93 -8.20 0.00 -5.36
N ALA A 94 -8.65 -0.03 -4.11
CA ALA A 94 -10.07 0.12 -3.74
C ALA A 94 -10.68 1.45 -4.22
N GLY A 95 -9.97 2.57 -4.06
CA GLY A 95 -10.40 3.87 -4.55
C GLY A 95 -10.52 3.92 -6.08
N ILE A 96 -9.56 3.33 -6.80
CA ILE A 96 -9.61 3.22 -8.27
C ILE A 96 -10.75 2.30 -8.70
N THR A 97 -10.97 1.16 -8.02
CA THR A 97 -12.13 0.29 -8.26
C THR A 97 -13.46 1.06 -8.10
N TYR A 98 -13.56 1.94 -7.11
CA TYR A 98 -14.72 2.80 -6.92
C TYR A 98 -14.93 3.78 -8.09
N LEU A 99 -13.84 4.36 -8.63
CA LEU A 99 -13.91 5.23 -9.82
C LEU A 99 -14.45 4.49 -11.05
N TYR A 100 -14.13 3.20 -11.20
CA TYR A 100 -14.69 2.33 -12.24
C TYR A 100 -16.14 1.87 -11.98
N GLY A 101 -16.81 2.41 -10.95
CA GLY A 101 -18.19 2.07 -10.60
C GLY A 101 -18.32 0.87 -9.68
N GLY A 102 -17.21 0.22 -9.30
CA GLY A 102 -17.19 -0.87 -8.35
C GLY A 102 -17.74 -0.46 -6.98
N ARG A 103 -18.31 -1.43 -6.28
CA ARG A 103 -18.88 -1.29 -4.94
C ARG A 103 -18.27 -2.33 -4.03
N PHE A 104 -18.96 -2.67 -2.94
CA PHE A 104 -18.44 -3.54 -1.90
C PHE A 104 -17.81 -4.83 -2.44
N LYS A 105 -18.50 -5.53 -3.35
CA LYS A 105 -18.02 -6.79 -3.91
C LYS A 105 -16.69 -6.61 -4.65
N GLU A 106 -16.64 -5.73 -5.66
CA GLU A 106 -15.44 -5.50 -6.47
C GLU A 106 -14.28 -4.98 -5.62
N ILE A 107 -14.58 -4.10 -4.65
CA ILE A 107 -13.59 -3.56 -3.72
C ILE A 107 -13.03 -4.67 -2.82
N ALA A 108 -13.88 -5.55 -2.30
CA ALA A 108 -13.44 -6.63 -1.43
C ALA A 108 -12.46 -7.57 -2.14
N HIS A 109 -12.79 -8.00 -3.37
CA HIS A 109 -11.88 -8.84 -4.15
C HIS A 109 -10.62 -8.10 -4.60
N THR A 110 -10.72 -6.79 -4.88
CA THR A 110 -9.52 -5.94 -5.14
C THR A 110 -8.57 -5.98 -3.95
N ILE A 111 -9.10 -5.82 -2.73
CA ILE A 111 -8.30 -5.82 -1.49
C ILE A 111 -7.69 -7.20 -1.24
N VAL A 112 -8.47 -8.28 -1.34
CA VAL A 112 -7.97 -9.66 -1.19
C VAL A 112 -6.81 -9.92 -2.15
N ASN A 113 -6.99 -9.59 -3.43
CA ASN A 113 -5.94 -9.79 -4.43
C ASN A 113 -4.68 -8.97 -4.13
N ALA A 114 -4.84 -7.69 -3.79
CA ALA A 114 -3.71 -6.82 -3.50
C ALA A 114 -2.92 -7.27 -2.26
N LEU A 115 -3.61 -7.74 -1.22
CA LEU A 115 -2.98 -8.30 -0.02
C LEU A 115 -2.24 -9.60 -0.31
N ALA A 116 -2.84 -10.50 -1.10
CA ALA A 116 -2.20 -11.76 -1.49
C ALA A 116 -0.89 -11.53 -2.26
N ILE A 117 -0.83 -10.50 -3.11
CA ILE A 117 0.35 -10.16 -3.91
C ILE A 117 1.51 -9.65 -3.05
N ASN A 118 1.25 -8.79 -2.06
CA ASN A 118 2.31 -7.92 -1.51
C ASN A 118 2.43 -7.86 0.02
N SER A 119 1.68 -8.66 0.79
CA SER A 119 1.68 -8.59 2.27
C SER A 119 2.98 -9.03 2.97
N GLY A 120 4.03 -9.38 2.24
CA GLY A 120 5.34 -9.74 2.79
C GLY A 120 6.39 -8.62 2.80
N VAL A 121 6.06 -7.42 2.29
CA VAL A 121 7.06 -6.35 2.14
C VAL A 121 7.40 -5.74 3.50
N VAL A 122 8.70 -5.80 3.85
CA VAL A 122 9.19 -5.33 5.15
C VAL A 122 9.36 -3.80 5.22
N CYS A 123 9.18 -3.24 6.41
CA CYS A 123 9.48 -1.87 6.78
C CYS A 123 10.76 -1.83 7.61
N ASP A 124 11.83 -1.28 7.05
CA ASP A 124 13.16 -1.19 7.66
C ASP A 124 13.62 0.26 7.82
N GLY A 125 12.66 1.20 7.91
CA GLY A 125 12.91 2.64 8.08
C GLY A 125 12.66 3.49 6.84
N ALA A 126 12.62 4.80 7.06
CA ALA A 126 12.40 5.81 6.02
C ALA A 126 13.69 6.03 5.20
N LYS A 127 13.69 5.60 3.94
CA LYS A 127 14.84 5.69 3.02
C LYS A 127 14.37 5.65 1.56
N ALA A 128 15.26 5.90 0.60
CA ALA A 128 14.94 5.94 -0.83
C ALA A 128 14.17 4.68 -1.34
N SER A 129 14.42 3.50 -0.75
CA SER A 129 13.70 2.26 -1.09
C SER A 129 12.18 2.33 -0.84
N CYS A 130 11.69 3.28 -0.03
CA CYS A 130 10.26 3.54 0.13
C CYS A 130 9.58 3.85 -1.21
N ALA A 131 10.24 4.57 -2.13
CA ALA A 131 9.69 4.88 -3.44
C ALA A 131 9.40 3.60 -4.25
N ALA A 132 10.33 2.65 -4.25
CA ALA A 132 10.17 1.36 -4.91
C ALA A 132 9.05 0.51 -4.27
N LYS A 133 9.00 0.47 -2.92
CA LYS A 133 7.95 -0.24 -2.18
C LYS A 133 6.55 0.34 -2.47
N ILE A 134 6.43 1.66 -2.58
CA ILE A 134 5.18 2.33 -2.94
C ILE A 134 4.78 2.01 -4.38
N ALA A 135 5.72 2.08 -5.33
CA ALA A 135 5.43 1.71 -6.72
C ALA A 135 4.90 0.26 -6.83
N SER A 136 5.53 -0.66 -6.09
CA SER A 136 5.08 -2.05 -5.99
C SER A 136 3.71 -2.18 -5.31
N ALA A 137 3.44 -1.42 -4.26
CA ALA A 137 2.13 -1.43 -3.59
C ALA A 137 0.99 -0.94 -4.49
N VAL A 138 1.23 0.14 -5.24
CA VAL A 138 0.26 0.68 -6.21
C VAL A 138 0.07 -0.30 -7.37
N GLU A 139 1.14 -0.95 -7.83
CA GLU A 139 1.04 -2.04 -8.81
C GLU A 139 0.11 -3.14 -8.31
N ALA A 140 0.37 -3.68 -7.11
CA ALA A 140 -0.43 -4.75 -6.51
C ALA A 140 -1.92 -4.36 -6.38
N GLY A 141 -2.22 -3.14 -5.94
CA GLY A 141 -3.58 -2.62 -5.88
C GLY A 141 -4.28 -2.57 -7.25
N THR A 142 -3.59 -2.03 -8.26
CA THR A 142 -4.16 -1.94 -9.61
C THR A 142 -4.24 -3.29 -10.33
N LEU A 143 -3.28 -4.20 -10.09
CA LEU A 143 -3.31 -5.57 -10.60
C LEU A 143 -4.44 -6.35 -9.95
N GLY A 144 -4.61 -6.25 -8.63
CA GLY A 144 -5.69 -6.93 -7.91
C GLY A 144 -7.08 -6.52 -8.39
N MET A 145 -7.28 -5.22 -8.69
CA MET A 145 -8.49 -4.73 -9.36
C MET A 145 -8.67 -5.34 -10.75
N LYS A 146 -7.63 -5.30 -11.59
CA LYS A 146 -7.70 -5.81 -12.97
C LYS A 146 -7.96 -7.31 -13.00
N MET A 147 -7.33 -8.09 -12.12
CA MET A 147 -7.58 -9.51 -11.99
C MET A 147 -9.08 -9.75 -11.82
N TYR A 148 -9.71 -9.08 -10.87
CA TYR A 148 -11.14 -9.24 -10.63
C TYR A 148 -11.99 -8.79 -11.83
N GLN A 149 -11.65 -7.65 -12.44
CA GLN A 149 -12.34 -7.16 -13.64
C GLN A 149 -12.29 -8.15 -14.82
N PHE A 150 -11.21 -8.92 -14.94
CA PHE A 150 -11.04 -9.95 -15.96
C PHE A 150 -11.39 -11.37 -15.47
N GLY A 151 -12.14 -11.49 -14.37
CA GLY A 151 -12.69 -12.76 -13.90
C GLY A 151 -11.68 -13.68 -13.19
N SER A 152 -10.61 -13.11 -12.64
CA SER A 152 -9.59 -13.83 -11.86
C SER A 152 -9.49 -13.31 -10.43
N GLU A 153 -9.31 -14.19 -9.47
CA GLU A 153 -9.11 -13.84 -8.06
C GLU A 153 -8.31 -14.94 -7.35
N PHE A 154 -7.74 -14.60 -6.19
CA PHE A 154 -7.24 -15.61 -5.24
C PHE A 154 -8.38 -16.09 -4.35
N TYR A 155 -8.35 -17.37 -3.99
CA TYR A 155 -9.43 -17.99 -3.23
C TYR A 155 -8.99 -18.34 -1.80
N GLY A 156 -9.98 -18.52 -0.93
CA GLY A 156 -9.72 -19.01 0.43
C GLY A 156 -8.94 -20.33 0.41
N GLY A 157 -7.83 -20.38 1.15
CA GLY A 157 -6.89 -21.50 1.13
C GLY A 157 -5.63 -21.26 0.28
N ASP A 158 -5.60 -20.21 -0.54
CA ASP A 158 -4.38 -19.77 -1.24
C ASP A 158 -3.46 -19.02 -0.26
N GLY A 159 -2.68 -19.80 0.49
CA GLY A 159 -1.71 -19.27 1.46
C GLY A 159 -2.41 -18.56 2.63
N ILE A 160 -2.25 -17.23 2.71
CA ILE A 160 -2.82 -16.40 3.79
C ILE A 160 -4.25 -15.89 3.49
N VAL A 161 -4.77 -16.16 2.29
CA VAL A 161 -6.11 -15.74 1.88
C VAL A 161 -7.17 -16.62 2.53
N ALA A 162 -8.18 -16.00 3.12
CA ALA A 162 -9.37 -16.65 3.68
C ALA A 162 -10.59 -16.44 2.79
N SER A 163 -11.66 -17.19 3.03
CA SER A 163 -12.91 -17.10 2.25
C SER A 163 -13.64 -15.76 2.40
N GLY A 164 -13.32 -14.98 3.44
CA GLY A 164 -13.83 -13.64 3.67
C GLY A 164 -12.73 -12.56 3.63
N ILE A 165 -13.12 -11.35 3.21
CA ILE A 165 -12.22 -10.19 3.24
C ILE A 165 -11.73 -9.90 4.67
N GLU A 166 -12.62 -9.86 5.66
CA GLU A 166 -12.26 -9.53 7.04
C GLU A 166 -11.34 -10.58 7.66
N GLU A 167 -11.56 -11.86 7.37
CA GLU A 167 -10.67 -12.94 7.80
C GLU A 167 -9.30 -12.84 7.13
N THR A 168 -9.24 -12.48 5.84
CA THR A 168 -7.97 -12.24 5.13
C THR A 168 -7.22 -11.05 5.71
N ILE A 169 -7.93 -9.96 6.03
CA ILE A 169 -7.37 -8.77 6.68
C ILE A 169 -6.80 -9.15 8.04
N GLU A 170 -7.52 -9.93 8.83
CA GLU A 170 -7.08 -10.38 10.15
C GLU A 170 -5.89 -11.34 10.06
N ASN A 171 -5.82 -12.24 9.07
CA ASN A 171 -4.64 -13.07 8.83
C ASN A 171 -3.39 -12.23 8.55
N VAL A 172 -3.52 -11.20 7.68
CA VAL A 172 -2.42 -10.26 7.41
C VAL A 172 -2.06 -9.48 8.67
N ALA A 173 -3.06 -9.07 9.46
CA ALA A 173 -2.83 -8.35 10.70
C ALA A 173 -2.08 -9.19 11.74
N GLN A 174 -2.44 -10.46 11.93
CA GLN A 174 -1.72 -11.40 12.81
C GLN A 174 -0.29 -11.65 12.31
N LEU A 175 -0.12 -11.87 11.00
CA LEU A 175 1.22 -12.02 10.42
C LEU A 175 2.09 -10.78 10.71
N ALA A 176 1.52 -9.58 10.56
CA ALA A 176 2.24 -8.32 10.74
C ALA A 176 2.46 -7.93 12.21
N ARG A 177 1.50 -8.20 13.11
CA ARG A 177 1.62 -7.92 14.55
C ARG A 177 2.52 -8.93 15.25
N ASP A 178 2.21 -10.21 15.03
CA ASP A 178 2.73 -11.31 15.84
C ASP A 178 3.91 -11.97 15.13
N GLY A 179 3.74 -12.34 13.86
CA GLY A 179 4.77 -13.01 13.07
C GLY A 179 5.98 -12.11 12.80
N MET A 180 5.75 -10.85 12.43
CA MET A 180 6.81 -9.90 12.10
C MET A 180 7.44 -9.24 13.33
N ARG A 181 7.03 -9.58 14.55
CA ARG A 181 7.67 -9.07 15.78
C ARG A 181 9.13 -9.50 15.90
N GLU A 182 9.42 -10.76 15.58
CA GLU A 182 10.81 -11.24 15.54
C GLU A 182 11.55 -10.74 14.29
N THR A 183 10.83 -10.52 13.18
CA THR A 183 11.38 -9.87 11.98
C THR A 183 11.89 -8.46 12.30
N ASP A 184 11.14 -7.69 13.08
CA ASP A 184 11.53 -6.33 13.49
C ASP A 184 12.83 -6.33 14.30
N LYS A 185 12.95 -7.20 15.30
CA LYS A 185 14.20 -7.39 16.05
C LYS A 185 15.36 -7.76 15.13
N LYS A 186 15.13 -8.69 14.19
CA LYS A 186 16.17 -9.12 13.27
C LYS A 186 16.60 -8.02 12.30
N ILE A 187 15.68 -7.17 11.86
CA ILE A 187 15.97 -5.98 11.05
C ILE A 187 16.90 -5.04 11.83
N ILE A 188 16.59 -4.75 13.10
CA ILE A 188 17.43 -3.90 13.96
C ILE A 188 18.83 -4.51 14.12
N ASP A 189 18.93 -5.80 14.41
CA ASP A 189 20.22 -6.49 14.50
C ASP A 189 21.02 -6.31 13.20
N ILE A 190 20.41 -6.56 12.05
CA ILE A 190 21.08 -6.40 10.74
C ILE A 190 21.54 -4.96 10.53
N MET A 191 20.69 -3.97 10.87
CA MET A 191 21.03 -2.56 10.73
C MET A 191 22.23 -2.16 11.59
N ILE A 192 22.27 -2.59 12.85
CA ILE A 192 23.39 -2.33 13.77
C ILE A 192 24.68 -2.96 13.22
N HIS A 193 24.61 -4.23 12.79
CA HIS A 193 25.78 -4.92 12.24
C HIS A 193 26.27 -4.29 10.93
N ASN A 194 25.37 -3.80 10.07
CA ASN A 194 25.75 -3.18 8.80
C ASN A 194 26.39 -1.80 9.01
N HIS A 195 25.85 -0.95 9.89
CA HIS A 195 26.48 0.33 10.21
C HIS A 195 27.90 0.14 10.77
N GLY A 196 28.12 -0.87 11.62
CA GLY A 196 29.46 -1.20 12.11
C GLY A 196 30.44 -1.65 11.03
N LYS A 197 29.97 -2.14 9.88
CA LYS A 197 30.82 -2.50 8.73
C LYS A 197 31.18 -1.31 7.84
N GLU A 198 30.30 -0.31 7.75
CA GLU A 198 30.56 0.90 6.98
C GLU A 198 31.62 1.78 7.64
N THR A 199 31.69 1.80 8.98
CA THR A 199 32.79 2.46 9.73
C THR A 199 34.17 1.82 9.56
N HIS A 200 34.26 0.66 8.89
CA HIS A 200 35.52 -0.04 8.61
C HIS A 200 35.84 -0.13 7.12
N ARG A 201 35.11 0.60 6.27
CA ARG A 201 35.44 0.79 4.84
C ARG A 201 36.14 2.15 4.67
N GLU A 202 37.39 2.21 5.11
CA GLU A 202 38.40 3.17 4.62
C GLU A 202 39.43 2.42 3.78
#